data_AF-A0A523XPC4-F1
#
_entry.id   AF-A0A523XPC4-F1
#
_cell.length_a   1.000
_cell.length_b   1.000
_cell.length_c   1.000
_cell.angle_alpha   90.00
_cell.angle_beta   90.00
_cell.angle_gamma   90.00
#
_symmetry.space_group_name_H-M   'P 1'
#
loop_
_entity.id
_entity.type
_entity.pdbx_description
1 polymer ?
#
loop_
_entity_poly.entity_id
_entity_poly.type
_entity_poly.pdbx_seq_one_letter_code
_entity_poly.pdbx_strand_id
1 'polypeptide(L)'
;MDKSTKSLRGLLISSVLALSLVAPARLNLFTWTQTSLTPALHFPLIQPTTTITEADLDADGWTEQVILQDGIAYIRRGVVTLWSTPPEWQVTQAKITDLNLDGQPEVALLLWRDFAPWPIDAFLAHPGRIQGFHDQHGQSCHLILIGWRRQAFG
;
A
#
# COMPACT_ATOMS: atom_id res chain seq x y z
N MET A 1 -7.09 56.12 28.26
CA MET A 1 -7.16 55.51 26.91
C MET A 1 -5.94 54.64 26.72
N ASP A 2 -6.02 53.52 25.98
CA ASP A 2 -4.88 52.99 25.21
C ASP A 2 -3.97 51.86 25.77
N LYS A 3 -4.55 50.73 26.22
CA LYS A 3 -3.79 49.45 26.36
C LYS A 3 -4.57 48.23 25.85
N SER A 4 -5.87 48.13 26.16
CA SER A 4 -6.76 47.06 25.67
C SER A 4 -6.95 47.09 24.15
N THR A 5 -7.10 48.28 23.56
CA THR A 5 -7.22 48.50 22.11
C THR A 5 -5.96 48.11 21.33
N LYS A 6 -4.77 48.25 21.93
CA LYS A 6 -3.50 47.84 21.32
C LYS A 6 -3.36 46.31 21.28
N SER A 7 -3.75 45.63 22.36
CA SER A 7 -3.72 44.17 22.42
C SER A 7 -4.68 43.53 21.41
N LEU A 8 -5.89 44.08 21.26
CA LEU A 8 -6.87 43.58 20.30
C LEU A 8 -6.42 43.75 18.85
N ARG A 9 -5.80 44.90 18.52
CA ARG A 9 -5.25 45.16 17.18
C ARG A 9 -4.11 44.21 16.83
N GLY A 10 -3.19 43.95 17.78
CA GLY A 10 -2.10 43.00 17.56
C GLY A 10 -2.61 41.58 17.28
N LEU A 11 -3.64 41.14 18.00
CA LEU A 11 -4.24 39.81 17.83
C LEU A 11 -4.97 39.68 16.49
N LEU A 12 -5.71 40.72 16.07
CA LEU A 12 -6.35 40.76 14.75
C LEU A 12 -5.33 40.72 13.61
N ILE A 13 -4.25 41.50 13.71
CA ILE A 13 -3.18 41.49 12.70
C ILE A 13 -2.53 40.11 12.62
N SER A 14 -2.21 39.49 13.77
CA SER A 14 -1.63 38.14 13.80
C SER A 14 -2.57 37.09 13.21
N SER A 15 -3.87 37.18 13.47
CA SER A 15 -4.86 36.26 12.91
C SER A 15 -5.00 36.41 11.40
N VAL A 16 -5.05 37.64 10.89
CA VAL A 16 -5.13 37.90 9.44
C VAL A 16 -3.85 37.42 8.74
N LEU A 17 -2.68 37.65 9.34
CA LEU A 17 -1.41 37.16 8.82
C LEU A 17 -1.37 35.62 8.79
N ALA A 18 -1.84 34.96 9.86
CA ALA A 18 -1.93 33.50 9.91
C ALA A 18 -2.88 32.95 8.84
N LEU A 19 -4.04 33.59 8.61
CA LEU A 19 -4.94 33.20 7.51
C LEU A 19 -4.30 33.43 6.13
N SER A 20 -3.48 34.45 5.94
CA SER A 20 -2.79 34.70 4.67
C SER A 20 -1.70 33.67 4.33
N LEU A 21 -1.20 32.94 5.33
CA LEU A 21 -0.26 31.83 5.17
C LEU A 21 -0.96 30.50 4.86
N VAL A 22 -2.27 30.41 5.07
CA VAL A 22 -3.10 29.29 4.60
C VAL A 22 -3.43 29.56 3.12
N ALA A 23 -2.43 29.41 2.25
CA ALA A 23 -2.70 29.41 0.82
C ALA A 23 -3.64 28.23 0.50
N PRO A 24 -4.78 28.44 -0.20
CA PRO A 24 -5.56 27.31 -0.68
C PRO A 24 -4.66 26.50 -1.62
N ALA A 25 -4.53 25.20 -1.35
CA ALA A 25 -3.78 24.30 -2.22
C ALA A 25 -4.37 24.38 -3.64
N ARG A 26 -3.61 24.93 -4.59
CA ARG A 26 -4.01 24.96 -6.00
C ARG A 26 -3.73 23.58 -6.57
N LEU A 27 -4.78 22.80 -6.76
CA LEU A 27 -4.70 21.56 -7.53
C LEU A 27 -4.80 21.91 -9.02
N ASN A 28 -3.71 21.69 -9.75
CA ASN A 28 -3.72 21.76 -11.21
C ASN A 28 -3.92 20.34 -11.76
N LEU A 29 -4.91 20.16 -12.62
CA LEU A 29 -5.18 18.88 -13.26
C LEU A 29 -4.65 18.91 -14.69
N PHE A 30 -3.90 17.88 -15.08
CA PHE A 30 -3.39 17.72 -16.44
C PHE A 30 -3.75 16.34 -16.99
N THR A 31 -4.06 16.28 -18.28
CA THR A 31 -4.22 15.04 -19.05
C THR A 31 -3.03 14.84 -19.97
N TRP A 32 -2.51 13.62 -20.02
CA TRP A 32 -1.47 13.24 -20.97
C TRP A 32 -2.09 12.88 -22.31
N THR A 33 -1.74 13.62 -23.36
CA THR A 33 -2.14 13.35 -24.74
C THR A 33 -0.90 12.99 -25.56
N GLN A 34 -0.50 11.71 -25.59
CA GLN A 34 0.61 11.06 -26.33
C GLN A 34 1.99 11.76 -26.33
N THR A 35 2.06 13.06 -26.55
CA THR A 35 3.24 13.91 -26.66
C THR A 35 3.21 15.15 -25.76
N SER A 36 2.09 15.48 -25.08
CA SER A 36 1.99 16.69 -24.24
C SER A 36 1.05 16.57 -23.04
N LEU A 37 1.27 17.43 -22.03
CA LEU A 37 0.36 17.63 -20.90
C LEU A 37 -0.57 18.81 -21.20
N THR A 38 -1.87 18.58 -21.16
CA THR A 38 -2.90 19.61 -21.38
C THR A 38 -3.70 19.83 -20.10
N PRO A 39 -4.03 21.07 -19.70
CA PRO A 39 -4.87 21.32 -18.53
C PRO A 39 -6.24 20.66 -18.70
N ALA A 40 -6.69 19.93 -17.68
CA ALA A 40 -8.00 19.28 -17.67
C ALA A 40 -8.97 20.03 -16.76
N LEU A 41 -10.22 20.16 -17.20
CA LEU A 41 -11.27 20.92 -16.51
C LEU A 41 -12.12 20.08 -15.54
N HIS A 42 -12.02 18.75 -15.61
CA HIS A 42 -12.86 17.83 -14.86
C HIS A 42 -12.03 16.73 -14.23
N PHE A 43 -12.16 16.55 -12.92
CA PHE A 43 -11.69 15.33 -12.27
C PHE A 43 -12.54 14.16 -12.78
N PRO A 44 -11.92 13.05 -13.23
CA PRO A 44 -12.69 11.84 -13.49
C PRO A 44 -13.41 11.44 -12.20
N LEU A 45 -14.58 10.82 -12.34
CA LEU A 45 -15.26 10.21 -11.21
C LEU A 45 -14.30 9.19 -10.59
N ILE A 46 -13.80 9.47 -9.39
CA ILE A 46 -12.94 8.54 -8.66
C ILE A 46 -13.84 7.40 -8.20
N GLN A 47 -13.84 6.30 -8.94
CA GLN A 47 -14.43 5.07 -8.46
C GLN A 47 -13.42 4.42 -7.53
N PRO A 48 -13.80 4.05 -6.29
CA PRO A 48 -12.93 3.26 -5.44
C PRO A 48 -12.64 1.95 -6.18
N THR A 49 -11.36 1.64 -6.37
CA THR A 49 -10.96 0.33 -6.88
C THR A 49 -11.46 -0.72 -5.89
N THR A 50 -12.39 -1.57 -6.33
CA THR A 50 -12.82 -2.71 -5.53
C THR A 50 -11.62 -3.61 -5.33
N THR A 51 -11.26 -3.82 -4.07
CA THR A 51 -10.27 -4.83 -3.76
C THR A 51 -10.86 -6.19 -4.12
N ILE A 52 -10.15 -6.96 -4.94
CA ILE A 52 -10.43 -8.38 -5.08
C ILE A 52 -9.87 -9.09 -3.86
N THR A 53 -10.75 -9.72 -3.09
CA THR A 53 -10.39 -10.55 -1.92
C THR A 53 -10.81 -12.00 -2.10
N GLU A 54 -11.48 -12.33 -3.21
CA GLU A 54 -12.01 -13.66 -3.48
C GLU A 54 -11.65 -14.08 -4.92
N ALA A 55 -11.10 -15.28 -5.08
CA ALA A 55 -10.82 -15.93 -6.37
C ALA A 55 -10.60 -17.43 -6.16
N ASP A 56 -10.68 -18.21 -7.24
CA ASP A 56 -10.21 -19.60 -7.27
C ASP A 56 -8.67 -19.58 -7.39
N LEU A 57 -7.97 -19.78 -6.28
CA LEU A 57 -6.52 -19.63 -6.17
C LEU A 57 -5.76 -20.94 -6.49
N ASP A 58 -6.42 -22.09 -6.42
CA ASP A 58 -5.84 -23.39 -6.71
C ASP A 58 -6.40 -24.07 -7.98
N ALA A 59 -7.32 -23.39 -8.66
CA ALA A 59 -8.00 -23.82 -9.89
C ALA A 59 -8.83 -25.11 -9.70
N ASP A 60 -9.38 -25.32 -8.51
CA ASP A 60 -10.21 -26.49 -8.20
C ASP A 60 -11.72 -26.24 -8.39
N GLY A 61 -12.09 -25.03 -8.80
CA GLY A 61 -13.47 -24.59 -9.04
C GLY A 61 -14.17 -24.03 -7.81
N TRP A 62 -13.53 -24.03 -6.63
CA TRP A 62 -14.01 -23.35 -5.44
C TRP A 62 -13.32 -22.00 -5.26
N THR A 63 -14.00 -21.07 -4.61
CA THR A 63 -13.45 -19.74 -4.34
C THR A 63 -12.80 -19.69 -2.97
N GLU A 64 -11.55 -19.29 -2.92
CA GLU A 64 -10.84 -18.89 -1.71
C GLU A 64 -10.99 -17.39 -1.46
N GLN A 65 -10.90 -17.02 -0.18
CA GLN A 65 -10.89 -15.65 0.29
C GLN A 65 -9.56 -15.34 0.99
N VAL A 66 -9.02 -14.15 0.75
CA VAL A 66 -7.96 -13.57 1.57
C VAL A 66 -8.55 -12.64 2.63
N ILE A 67 -8.19 -12.88 3.89
CA ILE A 67 -8.60 -12.08 5.04
C ILE A 67 -7.36 -11.55 5.74
N LEU A 68 -7.36 -10.26 6.07
CA LEU A 68 -6.34 -9.66 6.93
C LEU A 68 -6.98 -9.32 8.28
N GLN A 69 -6.46 -9.92 9.35
CA GLN A 69 -6.92 -9.67 10.72
C GLN A 69 -5.72 -9.61 11.66
N ASP A 70 -5.65 -8.55 12.48
CA ASP A 70 -4.62 -8.35 13.50
C ASP A 70 -3.18 -8.52 12.99
N GLY A 71 -2.92 -8.08 11.76
CA GLY A 71 -1.60 -8.19 11.13
C GLY A 71 -1.28 -9.54 10.49
N ILE A 72 -2.21 -10.49 10.54
CA ILE A 72 -2.05 -11.84 9.98
C ILE A 72 -2.95 -11.97 8.76
N ALA A 73 -2.38 -12.44 7.65
CA ALA A 73 -3.16 -12.78 6.46
C ALA A 73 -3.54 -14.27 6.50
N TYR A 74 -4.78 -14.56 6.10
CA TYR A 74 -5.34 -15.90 6.00
C TYR A 74 -5.87 -16.15 4.60
N ILE A 75 -5.63 -17.34 4.06
CA ILE A 75 -6.34 -17.87 2.90
C ILE A 75 -7.36 -18.87 3.41
N ARG A 76 -8.63 -18.66 3.09
CA ARG A 76 -9.75 -19.48 3.57
C ARG A 76 -10.64 -19.97 2.45
N ARG A 77 -11.20 -21.16 2.63
CA ARG A 77 -12.35 -21.65 1.86
C ARG A 77 -13.52 -21.81 2.82
N GLY A 78 -14.45 -20.85 2.77
CA GLY A 78 -15.52 -20.73 3.77
C GLY A 78 -14.96 -20.59 5.19
N VAL A 79 -15.21 -21.58 6.05
CA VAL A 79 -14.73 -21.60 7.45
C VAL A 79 -13.36 -22.25 7.63
N VAL A 80 -12.84 -22.93 6.60
CA VAL A 80 -11.57 -23.64 6.68
C VAL A 80 -10.42 -22.70 6.32
N THR A 81 -9.42 -22.61 7.20
CA THR A 81 -8.17 -21.90 6.89
C THR A 81 -7.21 -22.85 6.20
N LEU A 82 -6.86 -22.53 4.96
CA LEU A 82 -5.93 -23.32 4.14
C LEU A 82 -4.48 -22.90 4.39
N TRP A 83 -4.25 -21.61 4.68
CA TRP A 83 -2.93 -21.05 4.93
C TRP A 83 -3.01 -19.76 5.75
N SER A 84 -1.95 -19.44 6.48
CA SER A 84 -1.77 -18.16 7.16
C SER A 84 -0.32 -17.70 7.16
N THR A 85 -0.09 -16.39 7.26
CA THR A 85 1.27 -15.87 7.45
C THR A 85 1.85 -16.31 8.80
N PRO A 86 3.19 -16.43 8.91
CA PRO A 86 3.87 -16.55 10.19
C PRO A 86 3.50 -15.40 11.15
N PRO A 87 3.39 -15.66 12.46
CA PRO A 87 2.95 -14.67 13.43
C PRO A 87 3.95 -13.52 13.66
N GLU A 88 5.22 -13.73 13.34
CA GLU A 88 6.25 -12.70 13.41
C GLU A 88 6.22 -11.71 12.23
N TRP A 89 5.41 -11.99 11.21
CA TRP A 89 5.18 -11.05 10.11
C TRP A 89 4.06 -10.09 10.46
N GLN A 90 4.27 -8.80 10.18
CA GLN A 90 3.25 -7.77 10.34
C GLN A 90 2.71 -7.38 8.96
N VAL A 91 1.62 -8.02 8.55
CA VAL A 91 0.93 -7.70 7.30
C VAL A 91 0.15 -6.40 7.45
N THR A 92 0.30 -5.51 6.48
CA THR A 92 -0.40 -4.22 6.41
C THR A 92 -1.45 -4.19 5.30
N GLN A 93 -1.23 -4.97 4.23
CA GLN A 93 -2.20 -5.15 3.14
C GLN A 93 -2.14 -6.58 2.61
N ALA A 94 -3.30 -7.12 2.24
CA ALA A 94 -3.45 -8.40 1.55
C ALA A 94 -4.51 -8.26 0.45
N LYS A 95 -4.19 -8.70 -0.77
CA LYS A 95 -5.03 -8.56 -1.98
C LYS A 95 -4.85 -9.77 -2.90
N ILE A 96 -5.87 -10.08 -3.69
CA ILE A 96 -5.74 -11.04 -4.80
C ILE A 96 -5.42 -10.28 -6.09
N THR A 97 -4.47 -10.78 -6.87
CA THR A 97 -3.95 -10.16 -8.10
C THR A 97 -3.27 -11.20 -9.00
N ASP A 98 -2.84 -10.84 -10.19
CA ASP A 98 -1.93 -11.63 -11.04
C ASP A 98 -0.79 -10.68 -11.40
N LEU A 99 0.22 -10.61 -10.52
CA LEU A 99 1.33 -9.65 -10.70
C LEU A 99 2.47 -10.23 -11.53
N ASN A 100 2.54 -11.56 -11.66
CA ASN A 100 3.54 -12.21 -12.48
C ASN A 100 3.07 -12.42 -13.95
N LEU A 101 1.79 -12.18 -14.22
CA LEU A 101 1.15 -12.27 -15.54
C LEU A 101 1.15 -13.69 -16.12
N ASP A 102 1.05 -14.71 -15.28
CA ASP A 102 0.94 -16.12 -15.70
C ASP A 102 -0.51 -16.59 -15.87
N GLY A 103 -1.49 -15.72 -15.56
CA GLY A 103 -2.91 -16.00 -15.67
C GLY A 103 -3.50 -16.74 -14.46
N GLN A 104 -2.69 -17.06 -13.44
CA GLN A 104 -3.14 -17.61 -12.17
C GLN A 104 -3.14 -16.52 -11.10
N PRO A 105 -4.23 -16.37 -10.33
CA PRO A 105 -4.26 -15.38 -9.26
C PRO A 105 -3.37 -15.77 -8.08
N GLU A 106 -2.71 -14.79 -7.48
CA GLU A 106 -1.94 -14.91 -6.25
C GLU A 106 -2.46 -13.97 -5.17
N VAL A 107 -2.10 -14.29 -3.92
CA VAL A 107 -2.26 -13.37 -2.81
C VAL A 107 -1.01 -12.49 -2.70
N ALA A 108 -1.15 -11.20 -2.99
CA ALA A 108 -0.12 -10.20 -2.78
C ALA A 108 -0.22 -9.62 -1.35
N LEU A 109 0.89 -9.66 -0.64
CA LEU A 109 1.04 -9.17 0.74
C LEU A 109 2.05 -8.02 0.81
N LEU A 110 1.65 -6.91 1.44
CA LEU A 110 2.57 -5.87 1.89
C LEU A 110 2.79 -6.03 3.39
N LEU A 111 4.03 -6.29 3.81
CA LEU A 111 4.31 -6.65 5.20
C LEU A 111 5.66 -6.16 5.69
N TRP A 112 5.81 -6.13 7.02
CA TRP A 112 7.08 -5.98 7.72
C TRP A 112 7.50 -7.31 8.34
N ARG A 113 8.78 -7.66 8.21
CA ARG A 113 9.40 -8.83 8.85
C ARG A 113 10.88 -8.60 9.05
N ASP A 114 11.53 -9.46 9.83
CA ASP A 114 12.98 -9.48 9.96
C ASP A 114 13.66 -9.50 8.59
N PHE A 115 14.72 -8.71 8.45
CA PHE A 115 15.47 -8.65 7.22
C PHE A 115 16.03 -10.02 6.82
N ALA A 116 15.58 -10.48 5.65
CA ALA A 116 16.15 -11.63 4.96
C ALA A 116 16.38 -11.25 3.48
N PRO A 117 17.55 -11.60 2.91
CA PRO A 117 17.79 -11.47 1.48
C PRO A 117 16.69 -12.19 0.68
N TRP A 118 16.39 -11.68 -0.50
CA TRP A 118 15.46 -12.38 -1.39
C TRP A 118 16.16 -13.61 -1.98
N PRO A 119 15.42 -14.68 -2.32
CA PRO A 119 16.03 -15.86 -2.95
C PRO A 119 16.87 -15.50 -4.19
N ILE A 120 16.47 -14.49 -4.97
CA ILE A 120 17.25 -14.04 -6.14
C ILE A 120 18.61 -13.43 -5.77
N ASP A 121 18.74 -12.84 -4.58
CA ASP A 121 20.00 -12.23 -4.12
C ASP A 121 21.12 -13.28 -4.01
N ALA A 122 20.77 -14.57 -3.83
CA ALA A 122 21.73 -15.68 -3.83
C ALA A 122 22.37 -15.95 -5.20
N PHE A 123 21.75 -15.47 -6.29
CA PHE A 123 22.18 -15.71 -7.67
C PHE A 123 22.79 -14.46 -8.33
N LEU A 124 22.82 -13.33 -7.63
CA LEU A 124 23.37 -12.07 -8.14
C LEU A 124 24.81 -11.89 -7.65
N ALA A 125 25.74 -11.67 -8.59
CA ALA A 125 27.14 -11.36 -8.26
C ALA A 125 27.27 -10.08 -7.41
N HIS A 126 26.36 -9.12 -7.65
CA HIS A 126 26.21 -7.89 -6.89
C HIS A 126 24.72 -7.68 -6.61
N PRO A 127 24.19 -8.18 -5.48
CA PRO A 127 22.78 -7.97 -5.15
C PRO A 127 22.53 -6.47 -5.06
N GLY A 128 21.60 -5.98 -5.88
CA GLY A 128 21.40 -4.55 -6.18
C GLY A 128 20.80 -3.72 -5.05
N ARG A 129 20.97 -4.12 -3.78
CA ARG A 129 20.38 -3.44 -2.63
C ARG A 129 21.44 -2.75 -1.80
N ILE A 130 21.17 -1.47 -1.50
CA ILE A 130 21.91 -0.67 -0.53
C ILE A 130 21.99 -1.46 0.78
N GLN A 131 23.18 -1.60 1.37
CA GLN A 131 23.32 -2.20 2.69
C GLN A 131 22.40 -1.45 3.67
N GLY A 132 21.48 -2.14 4.34
CA GLY A 132 20.55 -1.52 5.30
C GLY A 132 19.13 -1.23 4.81
N PHE A 133 18.54 -2.09 3.96
CA PHE A 133 17.09 -2.07 3.65
C PHE A 133 16.22 -2.56 4.82
N HIS A 134 16.51 -2.06 6.01
CA HIS A 134 15.76 -2.32 7.23
C HIS A 134 15.70 -1.06 8.08
N ASP A 135 14.71 -0.98 8.95
CA ASP A 135 14.59 0.08 9.92
C ASP A 135 15.58 -0.11 11.09
N GLN A 136 15.54 0.80 12.06
CA GLN A 136 16.37 0.74 13.27
C GLN A 136 16.15 -0.52 14.14
N HIS A 137 15.07 -1.27 13.91
CA HIS A 137 14.75 -2.52 14.61
C HIS A 137 15.14 -3.76 13.79
N GLY A 138 15.73 -3.58 12.60
CA GLY A 138 16.09 -4.69 11.71
C GLY A 138 14.91 -5.21 10.88
N GLN A 139 13.75 -4.53 10.91
CA GLN A 139 12.59 -4.89 10.11
C GLN A 139 12.68 -4.31 8.71
N SER A 140 12.20 -5.07 7.74
CA SER A 140 12.21 -4.69 6.33
C SER A 140 10.81 -4.83 5.75
N CYS A 141 10.46 -3.91 4.86
CA CYS A 141 9.19 -3.93 4.15
C CYS A 141 9.32 -4.81 2.90
N HIS A 142 8.37 -5.73 2.70
CA HIS A 142 8.35 -6.67 1.58
C HIS A 142 7.00 -6.64 0.88
N LEU A 143 7.05 -6.84 -0.44
CA LEU A 143 5.94 -7.34 -1.23
C LEU A 143 6.19 -8.84 -1.47
N ILE A 144 5.26 -9.70 -1.06
CA ILE A 144 5.34 -11.15 -1.25
C ILE A 144 4.12 -11.62 -2.03
N LEU A 145 4.32 -12.49 -3.01
CA LEU A 145 3.26 -13.20 -3.72
C LEU A 145 3.17 -14.61 -3.17
N ILE A 146 1.98 -15.01 -2.73
CA ILE A 146 1.68 -16.37 -2.29
C ILE A 146 0.81 -17.01 -3.37
N GLY A 147 1.36 -18.00 -4.05
CA GLY A 147 0.66 -18.73 -5.11
C GLY A 147 0.39 -20.17 -4.72
N TRP A 148 -0.44 -20.86 -5.50
CA TRP A 148 -0.61 -22.30 -5.38
C TRP A 148 0.49 -23.04 -6.15
N ARG A 149 1.35 -23.77 -5.44
CA ARG A 149 2.44 -24.55 -6.04
C ARG A 149 2.61 -25.87 -5.33
N ARG A 150 2.74 -26.96 -6.10
CA ARG A 150 2.98 -28.32 -5.58
C ARG A 150 1.97 -28.74 -4.49
N GLN A 151 0.69 -28.47 -4.73
CA GLN A 151 -0.40 -28.81 -3.81
C GLN A 151 -0.37 -28.06 -2.47
N ALA A 152 0.22 -26.87 -2.43
CA ALA A 152 0.26 -26.02 -1.24
C ALA A 152 0.38 -24.54 -1.61
N PHE A 153 -0.01 -23.66 -0.69
CA PHE A 153 0.26 -22.22 -0.78
C PHE A 153 1.68 -21.89 -0.31
N GLY A 154 2.42 -21.08 -1.09
CA GLY A 154 3.74 -20.57 -0.72
C GLY A 154 4.52 -19.88 -1.83
#